data_AF-A0A380N7X4-F1
#
_entry.id   AF-A0A380N7X4-F1
#
_cell.length_a   1.000
_cell.length_b   1.000
_cell.length_c   1.000
_cell.angle_alpha   90.00
_cell.angle_beta   90.00
_cell.angle_gamma   90.00
#
_symmetry.space_group_name_H-M   'P 1'
#
loop_
_entity.id
_entity.type
_entity.pdbx_description
1 polymer ?
#
loop_
_entity_poly.entity_id
_entity_poly.type
_entity_poly.pdbx_seq_one_letter_code
_entity_poly.pdbx_strand_id
1 'polypeptide(L)'
;MPPLDARLQAGLPHLPGVSTPTEVGRARRRGLHWVKAFPASSLGPSWIRAVRAPFPRLRVVATGGLDLRNASAFLEAGARVVALGSALGDPAQLDRLVGLLPGEPG
;
A
#
# COMPACT_ATOMS: atom_id res chain seq x y z
N MET A 1 -2.19 -2.61 -24.51
CA MET A 1 -1.58 -3.24 -23.32
C MET A 1 -1.93 -4.72 -23.34
N PRO A 2 -0.98 -5.65 -23.16
CA PRO A 2 -1.30 -7.09 -23.16
C PRO A 2 -2.22 -7.46 -21.98
N PRO A 3 -3.02 -8.54 -22.10
CA PRO A 3 -3.85 -9.06 -21.01
C PRO A 3 -3.04 -9.34 -19.75
N LEU A 4 -3.68 -9.24 -18.57
CA LEU A 4 -3.01 -9.46 -17.27
C LEU A 4 -2.26 -10.79 -17.24
N ASP A 5 -2.87 -11.87 -17.72
CA ASP A 5 -2.27 -13.21 -17.62
C ASP A 5 -1.00 -13.34 -18.47
N ALA A 6 -0.96 -12.72 -19.66
CA ALA A 6 0.25 -12.67 -20.48
C ALA A 6 1.39 -11.89 -19.79
N ARG A 7 1.06 -10.82 -19.06
CA ARG A 7 2.04 -10.05 -18.28
C ARG A 7 2.59 -10.84 -17.09
N LEU A 8 1.73 -11.61 -16.42
CA LEU A 8 2.14 -12.47 -15.32
C LEU A 8 3.04 -13.61 -15.80
N GLN A 9 2.72 -14.22 -16.95
CA GLN A 9 3.56 -15.24 -17.59
C GLN A 9 4.94 -14.70 -18.00
N ALA A 10 5.00 -13.43 -18.42
CA ALA A 10 6.25 -12.74 -18.73
C ALA A 10 7.02 -12.28 -17.48
N GLY A 11 6.56 -12.60 -16.26
CA GLY A 11 7.24 -12.25 -15.02
C GLY A 11 7.17 -10.75 -14.66
N LEU A 12 6.29 -9.97 -15.30
CA LEU A 12 6.19 -8.54 -15.02
C LEU A 12 5.56 -8.29 -13.65
N PRO A 13 6.16 -7.44 -12.79
CA PRO A 13 5.60 -7.11 -11.49
C PRO A 13 4.26 -6.40 -11.65
N HIS A 14 3.32 -6.73 -10.77
CA HIS A 14 1.96 -6.17 -10.79
C HIS A 14 1.52 -5.74 -9.39
N LEU A 15 0.98 -4.53 -9.31
CA LEU A 15 0.43 -3.94 -8.08
C LEU A 15 -1.03 -3.51 -8.31
N PRO A 16 -2.00 -4.44 -8.23
CA PRO A 16 -3.41 -4.11 -8.47
C PRO A 16 -3.95 -3.17 -7.37
N GLY A 17 -4.73 -2.18 -7.78
CA GLY A 17 -5.51 -1.33 -6.88
C GLY A 17 -6.72 -2.07 -6.33
N VAL A 18 -6.98 -1.94 -5.03
CA VAL A 18 -8.09 -2.60 -4.33
C VAL A 18 -8.69 -1.66 -3.28
N SER A 19 -9.98 -1.82 -3.01
CA SER A 19 -10.70 -1.15 -1.93
C SER A 19 -11.59 -2.13 -1.13
N THR A 20 -11.71 -3.38 -1.57
CA THR A 20 -12.55 -4.41 -0.93
C THR A 20 -11.83 -5.74 -0.69
N PRO A 21 -12.26 -6.53 0.31
CA PRO A 21 -11.75 -7.90 0.51
C PRO A 21 -11.94 -8.81 -0.71
N THR A 22 -13.05 -8.66 -1.46
CA THR A 22 -13.33 -9.45 -2.66
C THR A 22 -12.28 -9.21 -3.75
N GLU A 23 -11.84 -7.96 -3.94
CA GLU A 23 -10.76 -7.61 -4.86
C GLU A 23 -9.41 -8.17 -4.41
N VAL A 24 -9.11 -8.10 -3.12
CA VAL A 24 -7.93 -8.76 -2.55
C VAL A 24 -7.97 -10.26 -2.84
N GLY A 25 -9.11 -10.92 -2.63
CA GLY A 25 -9.31 -12.33 -2.96
C GLY A 25 -9.09 -12.63 -4.45
N ARG A 26 -9.57 -11.77 -5.35
CA ARG A 26 -9.31 -11.88 -6.80
C ARG A 26 -7.81 -11.78 -7.12
N ALA A 27 -7.08 -10.87 -6.48
CA ALA A 27 -5.63 -10.75 -6.66
C ALA A 27 -4.89 -11.99 -6.11
N ARG A 28 -5.27 -12.48 -4.93
CA ARG A 28 -4.68 -13.67 -4.30
C ARG A 28 -4.87 -14.93 -5.14
N ARG A 29 -6.03 -15.12 -5.75
CA ARG A 29 -6.29 -16.27 -6.66
C ARG A 29 -5.39 -16.27 -7.90
N ARG A 30 -4.86 -15.11 -8.29
CA ARG A 30 -3.87 -14.98 -9.38
C ARG A 30 -2.42 -15.05 -8.91
N GLY A 31 -2.18 -15.48 -7.67
CA GLY A 31 -0.83 -15.58 -7.09
C GLY A 31 -0.21 -14.24 -6.69
N LEU A 32 -0.95 -13.13 -6.73
CA LEU A 32 -0.43 -11.82 -6.35
C LEU A 32 -0.39 -11.67 -4.83
N HIS A 33 0.74 -11.20 -4.31
CA HIS A 33 0.98 -10.98 -2.88
C HIS A 33 1.06 -9.51 -2.47
N TRP A 34 1.14 -8.62 -3.46
CA TRP A 34 1.17 -7.17 -3.26
C TRP A 34 -0.11 -6.55 -3.79
N VAL A 35 -0.71 -5.62 -3.05
CA VAL A 35 -1.87 -4.85 -3.49
C VAL A 35 -1.71 -3.38 -3.10
N LYS A 36 -2.25 -2.48 -3.92
CA LYS A 36 -2.37 -1.05 -3.61
C LYS A 36 -3.75 -0.79 -3.00
N ALA A 37 -3.80 -0.45 -1.72
CA ALA A 37 -5.03 0.02 -1.09
C ALA A 37 -5.27 1.47 -1.50
N PHE A 38 -6.35 1.74 -2.23
CA PHE A 38 -6.62 3.06 -2.79
C PHE A 38 -8.12 3.37 -2.88
N PRO A 39 -8.57 4.60 -2.52
CA PRO A 39 -7.80 5.64 -1.82
C PRO A 39 -7.66 5.31 -0.32
N ALA A 40 -6.42 5.26 0.18
CA ALA A 40 -6.12 4.81 1.54
C ALA A 40 -6.74 5.71 2.62
N SER A 41 -6.84 7.02 2.39
CA SER A 41 -7.50 7.95 3.31
C SER A 41 -8.97 7.58 3.59
N SER A 42 -9.70 7.06 2.60
CA SER A 42 -11.09 6.64 2.76
C SER A 42 -11.22 5.25 3.40
N LEU A 43 -10.25 4.37 3.17
CA LEU A 43 -10.24 3.02 3.74
C LEU A 43 -9.80 3.02 5.21
N GLY A 44 -8.83 3.86 5.54
CA GLY A 44 -8.26 4.00 6.87
C GLY A 44 -7.39 2.80 7.33
N PRO A 45 -6.65 2.96 8.45
CA PRO A 45 -5.81 1.89 8.99
C PRO A 45 -6.59 0.64 9.44
N SER A 46 -7.84 0.78 9.88
CA SER A 46 -8.69 -0.34 10.29
C SER A 46 -8.94 -1.33 9.15
N TRP A 47 -9.11 -0.83 7.91
CA TRP A 47 -9.28 -1.67 6.73
C TRP A 47 -8.04 -2.53 6.47
N ILE A 48 -6.83 -2.00 6.67
CA ILE A 48 -5.58 -2.75 6.51
C ILE A 48 -5.55 -3.94 7.47
N ARG A 49 -5.91 -3.73 8.74
CA ARG A 49 -5.99 -4.82 9.73
C ARG A 49 -7.03 -5.86 9.33
N ALA A 50 -8.21 -5.41 8.89
CA ALA A 50 -9.32 -6.26 8.49
C ALA A 50 -8.96 -7.16 7.29
N VAL A 51 -8.28 -6.65 6.26
CA VAL A 51 -7.89 -7.47 5.09
C VAL A 51 -6.71 -8.38 5.38
N ARG A 52 -5.81 -8.00 6.29
CA ARG A 52 -4.67 -8.85 6.66
C ARG A 52 -5.07 -10.05 7.51
N ALA A 53 -6.17 -9.97 8.25
CA ALA A 53 -6.66 -11.09 9.06
C ALA A 53 -6.90 -12.38 8.23
N PRO A 54 -7.69 -12.37 7.13
CA PRO A 54 -7.82 -13.54 6.24
C PRO A 54 -6.62 -13.73 5.29
N PHE A 55 -5.77 -12.71 5.10
CA PHE A 55 -4.63 -12.76 4.17
C PHE A 55 -3.30 -12.37 4.84
N PRO A 56 -2.78 -13.16 5.81
CA PRO A 56 -1.65 -12.75 6.65
C PRO A 56 -0.35 -12.48 5.88
N ARG A 57 -0.17 -13.09 4.70
CA ARG A 57 0.99 -12.91 3.82
C ARG A 57 0.81 -11.78 2.78
N LEU A 58 -0.30 -11.06 2.82
CA LEU A 58 -0.57 -9.94 1.92
C LEU A 58 0.30 -8.74 2.32
N ARG A 59 0.95 -8.12 1.33
CA ARG A 59 1.71 -6.89 1.48
C ARG A 59 0.88 -5.75 0.88
N VAL A 60 0.54 -4.78 1.72
CA VAL A 60 -0.30 -3.66 1.31
C VAL A 60 0.54 -2.41 1.11
N VAL A 61 0.36 -1.76 -0.04
CA VAL A 61 0.85 -0.41 -0.32
C VAL A 61 -0.32 0.55 -0.12
N ALA A 62 -0.31 1.31 0.97
CA ALA A 62 -1.33 2.32 1.23
C ALA A 62 -1.04 3.56 0.36
N THR A 63 -2.01 4.02 -0.42
CA THR A 63 -1.82 5.14 -1.36
C THR A 63 -3.06 6.00 -1.47
N GLY A 64 -2.89 7.32 -1.57
CA GLY A 64 -3.97 8.28 -1.82
C GLY A 64 -4.46 8.93 -0.53
N GLY A 65 -4.34 10.27 -0.47
CA GLY A 65 -4.73 11.07 0.69
C GLY A 65 -3.86 10.88 1.94
N LEU A 66 -2.60 10.45 1.75
CA LEU A 66 -1.65 10.23 2.84
C LEU A 66 -0.62 11.36 2.91
N ASP A 67 -0.23 11.69 4.13
CA ASP A 67 0.81 12.65 4.47
C ASP A 67 1.56 12.17 5.73
N LEU A 68 2.49 12.96 6.23
CA LEU A 68 3.36 12.55 7.33
C LEU A 68 2.65 12.56 8.69
N ARG A 69 1.47 13.19 8.79
CA ARG A 69 0.66 13.18 10.00
C ARG A 69 -0.10 11.86 10.16
N ASN A 70 -0.42 11.19 9.06
CA ASN A 70 -1.21 9.95 9.09
C ASN A 70 -0.44 8.69 8.66
N ALA A 71 0.73 8.83 8.03
CA ALA A 71 1.53 7.70 7.53
C ALA A 71 1.85 6.65 8.59
N SER A 72 2.26 7.05 9.81
CA SER A 72 2.62 6.11 10.88
C SER A 72 1.47 5.15 11.21
N ALA A 73 0.24 5.65 11.29
CA ALA A 73 -0.92 4.84 11.62
C ALA A 73 -1.18 3.73 10.60
N PHE A 74 -0.88 3.95 9.32
CA PHE A 74 -0.98 2.91 8.28
C PHE A 74 0.15 1.88 8.39
N LEU A 75 1.37 2.31 8.68
CA LEU A 75 2.51 1.42 8.90
C LEU A 75 2.28 0.53 10.13
N GLU A 76 1.82 1.11 11.24
CA GLU A 76 1.44 0.41 12.47
C GLU A 76 0.28 -0.57 12.27
N ALA A 77 -0.69 -0.24 11.40
CA ALA A 77 -1.74 -1.18 10.99
C ALA A 77 -1.21 -2.34 10.12
N GLY A 78 0.06 -2.28 9.72
CA GLY A 78 0.76 -3.31 8.96
C GLY A 78 0.70 -3.13 7.45
N ALA A 79 0.47 -1.90 6.96
CA ALA A 79 0.84 -1.58 5.60
C ALA A 79 2.35 -1.76 5.44
N ARG A 80 2.78 -2.39 4.35
CA ARG A 80 4.22 -2.59 4.10
C ARG A 80 4.87 -1.32 3.57
N VAL A 81 4.10 -0.50 2.87
CA VAL A 81 4.54 0.75 2.25
C VAL A 81 3.44 1.78 2.38
N VAL A 82 3.81 3.03 2.65
CA VAL A 82 2.97 4.21 2.49
C VAL A 82 3.52 5.01 1.31
N ALA A 83 2.66 5.31 0.34
CA ALA A 83 3.02 6.12 -0.83
C ALA A 83 2.43 7.53 -0.69
N LEU A 84 3.32 8.52 -0.58
CA LEU A 84 3.00 9.94 -0.51
C LEU A 84 3.04 10.53 -1.92
N GLY A 85 1.96 11.20 -2.31
CA GLY A 85 1.82 11.85 -3.62
C GLY A 85 1.87 13.37 -3.48
N SER A 86 0.69 14.00 -3.55
CA SER A 86 0.53 15.46 -3.41
C SER A 86 1.16 16.06 -2.15
N ALA A 87 1.26 15.29 -1.06
CA ALA A 87 1.92 15.72 0.17
C ALA A 87 3.40 16.10 -0.04
N LEU A 88 4.09 15.51 -1.02
CA LEU A 88 5.49 15.86 -1.32
C LEU A 88 5.63 17.21 -2.05
N GLY A 89 4.53 17.79 -2.54
CA GLY A 89 4.52 19.14 -3.12
C GLY A 89 4.59 20.25 -2.07
N ASP A 90 4.40 19.93 -0.79
CA ASP A 90 4.52 20.87 0.33
C ASP A 90 5.91 20.71 0.99
N PRO A 91 6.81 21.71 0.89
CA PRO A 91 8.12 21.66 1.51
C PRO A 91 8.09 21.40 3.02
N ALA A 92 7.04 21.86 3.73
CA ALA A 92 6.90 21.63 5.17
C ALA A 92 6.70 20.14 5.53
N GLN A 93 6.33 19.31 4.55
CA GLN A 93 6.32 17.87 4.71
C GLN A 93 7.73 17.29 4.57
N LEU A 94 8.59 17.80 3.68
CA LEU A 94 9.90 17.19 3.43
C LEU A 94 10.76 17.09 4.70
N ASP A 95 10.75 18.11 5.55
CA ASP A 95 11.49 18.11 6.83
C ASP A 95 11.01 17.00 7.79
N ARG A 96 9.74 16.64 7.73
CA ARG A 96 9.15 15.59 8.57
C ARG A 96 9.40 14.19 8.02
N LEU A 97 9.81 14.05 6.76
CA LEU A 97 10.08 12.75 6.13
C LEU A 97 11.20 12.03 6.87
N VAL A 98 12.21 12.78 7.32
CA VAL A 98 13.35 12.27 8.08
C VAL A 98 12.89 11.51 9.33
N GLY A 99 11.83 11.99 10.00
CA GLY A 99 11.28 11.35 11.20
C GLY A 99 10.54 10.03 10.95
N LEU A 100 10.19 9.70 9.70
CA LEU A 100 9.57 8.42 9.33
C LEU A 100 10.56 7.40 8.76
N LEU A 101 11.74 7.84 8.35
CA LEU A 101 12.77 6.93 7.89
C LEU A 101 13.34 6.20 9.11
N PRO A 102 13.45 4.85 9.08
CA PRO A 102 14.26 4.17 10.08
C PRO A 102 15.65 4.80 10.05
N GLY A 103 16.21 5.11 11.22
CA GLY A 103 17.57 5.65 11.32
C GLY A 103 18.56 4.77 10.53
N GLU A 104 19.59 5.40 9.96
CA GLU A 104 20.64 4.72 9.20
C GLU A 104 21.07 3.43 9.93
N PRO A 105 21.11 2.27 9.26
CA PRO A 105 21.69 1.08 9.85
C PRO A 105 23.17 1.36 10.11
N GLY A 106 23.54 1.53 11.38
CA GLY A 106 24.94 1.51 11.83
C GLY A 106 25.58 0.14 11.63
#